data_AF-A0AAV0CE45-F1
#
_entry.id   AF-A0AAV0CE45-F1
#
_cell.length_a   1.000
_cell.length_b   1.000
_cell.length_c   1.000
_cell.angle_alpha   90.00
_cell.angle_beta   90.00
_cell.angle_gamma   90.00
#
_symmetry.space_group_name_H-M   'P 1'
#
loop_
_entity.id
_entity.type
_entity.pdbx_description
1 polymer ?
#
loop_
_entity_poly.entity_id
_entity_poly.type
_entity_poly.pdbx_seq_one_letter_code
_entity_poly.pdbx_strand_id
1 'polypeptide(L)'
;MGRAPQEMFLIFILLLLLSPESGAAAAGGGLNYREALNKDIIFFEGQRSGNLPSSNCMTWRRDFALSDGSLQHVDLVGGYYDAGDNVKFNFPMSYTATMLSWSVLEYCYKMKSLA
;
A
#
# COMPACT_ATOMS: atom_id res chain seq x y z
N MET A 1 39.43 13.79 -24.85
CA MET A 1 39.25 15.05 -24.07
C MET A 1 37.98 14.90 -23.25
N GLY A 2 38.09 14.68 -21.94
CA GLY A 2 36.93 14.59 -21.04
C GLY A 2 36.33 15.97 -20.80
N ARG A 3 35.00 16.06 -20.74
CA ARG A 3 34.30 17.32 -20.41
C ARG A 3 34.55 17.65 -18.94
N ALA A 4 34.74 18.93 -18.63
CA ALA A 4 34.99 19.38 -17.27
C ALA A 4 33.75 19.19 -16.38
N PRO A 5 33.90 19.00 -15.05
CA PRO A 5 32.79 18.75 -14.13
C PRO A 5 31.69 19.82 -14.18
N GLN A 6 32.05 21.08 -14.39
CA GLN A 6 31.06 22.17 -14.55
C GLN A 6 30.18 22.02 -15.79
N GLU A 7 30.70 21.46 -16.89
CA GLU A 7 29.94 21.22 -18.12
C GLU A 7 28.92 20.11 -17.91
N MET A 8 29.29 19.09 -17.16
CA MET A 8 28.39 17.98 -16.81
C MET A 8 27.24 18.46 -15.91
N PHE A 9 27.53 19.38 -14.98
CA PHE A 9 26.51 19.99 -14.12
C PHE A 9 25.52 20.86 -14.91
N LEU A 10 26.01 21.66 -15.85
CA LEU A 10 25.16 22.48 -16.72
C LEU A 10 24.30 21.64 -17.67
N ILE A 11 24.85 20.56 -18.22
CA ILE A 11 24.09 19.60 -19.04
C ILE A 11 23.00 18.93 -18.20
N PHE A 12 23.27 18.59 -16.94
CA PHE A 12 22.29 18.00 -16.04
C PHE A 12 21.12 18.97 -15.75
N ILE A 13 21.41 20.25 -15.51
CA ILE A 13 20.37 21.29 -15.36
C ILE A 13 19.57 21.49 -16.65
N LEU A 14 20.25 21.50 -17.80
CA LEU A 14 19.60 21.63 -19.10
C LEU A 14 18.69 20.43 -19.41
N LEU A 15 19.10 19.21 -19.03
CA LEU A 15 18.29 17.99 -19.14
C LEU A 15 17.09 17.99 -18.20
N LEU A 16 17.24 18.55 -17.00
CA LEU A 16 16.12 18.76 -16.06
C LEU A 16 15.11 19.77 -16.61
N LEU A 17 15.57 20.87 -17.23
CA LEU A 17 14.71 21.90 -17.82
C LEU A 17 14.04 21.49 -19.14
N LEU A 18 14.63 20.54 -19.87
CA LEU A 18 14.07 19.97 -21.10
C LEU A 18 13.26 18.70 -20.86
N SER A 19 13.22 18.20 -19.61
CA SER A 19 12.33 17.10 -19.28
C SER A 19 10.90 17.57 -19.48
N PRO A 20 10.06 16.85 -20.25
CA PRO A 20 8.64 17.15 -20.28
C PRO A 20 8.15 16.95 -18.85
N GLU A 21 7.86 18.06 -18.17
CA GLU A 21 6.94 18.09 -17.04
C GLU A 21 5.76 17.25 -17.50
N SER A 22 5.68 16.03 -16.99
CA SER A 22 4.51 15.18 -17.20
C SER A 22 3.43 15.89 -16.41
N GLY A 23 2.83 16.90 -17.05
CA GLY A 23 1.60 17.52 -16.60
C GLY A 23 0.64 16.37 -16.50
N ALA A 24 0.49 15.87 -15.27
CA ALA A 24 -0.53 14.91 -14.93
C ALA A 24 -1.79 15.52 -15.51
N ALA A 25 -2.30 14.89 -16.57
CA ALA A 25 -3.53 15.33 -17.20
C ALA A 25 -4.52 15.45 -16.05
N ALA A 26 -4.92 16.69 -15.76
CA ALA A 26 -6.00 16.94 -14.83
C ALA A 26 -7.22 16.30 -15.49
N ALA A 27 -7.46 15.04 -15.13
CA ALA A 27 -8.62 14.31 -15.55
C ALA A 27 -9.82 15.16 -15.12
N GLY A 28 -10.49 15.78 -16.09
CA GLY A 28 -11.64 16.66 -15.89
C GLY A 28 -12.90 15.95 -15.41
N GLY A 29 -12.76 14.91 -14.59
CA GLY A 29 -13.81 14.28 -13.81
C GLY A 29 -13.32 14.22 -12.37
N GLY A 30 -14.13 14.71 -11.42
CA GLY A 30 -13.76 14.71 -10.00
C GLY A 30 -13.22 13.35 -9.54
N LEU A 31 -12.32 13.36 -8.57
CA LEU A 31 -11.69 12.15 -8.05
C LEU A 31 -12.74 11.14 -7.60
N ASN A 32 -12.66 9.90 -8.10
CA ASN A 32 -13.58 8.81 -7.73
C ASN A 32 -13.14 8.18 -6.40
N TYR A 33 -13.54 8.81 -5.29
CA TYR A 33 -13.22 8.34 -3.94
C TYR A 33 -13.83 6.97 -3.61
N ARG A 34 -14.93 6.57 -4.27
CA ARG A 34 -15.51 5.23 -4.13
C ARG A 34 -14.54 4.17 -4.66
N GLU A 35 -13.99 4.40 -5.85
CA GLU A 35 -13.02 3.49 -6.45
C GLU A 35 -11.70 3.47 -5.67
N ALA A 36 -11.23 4.64 -5.22
CA ALA A 36 -10.04 4.72 -4.37
C ALA A 36 -10.20 3.90 -3.09
N LEU A 37 -11.30 4.11 -2.35
CA LEU A 37 -11.59 3.37 -1.11
C LEU A 37 -11.68 1.86 -1.35
N ASN A 38 -12.32 1.43 -2.43
CA ASN A 38 -12.39 0.00 -2.79
C ASN A 38 -11.01 -0.60 -3.06
N LYS A 39 -10.13 0.13 -3.74
CA LYS A 39 -8.74 -0.31 -3.99
C LYS A 39 -7.91 -0.34 -2.71
N ASP A 40 -8.13 0.59 -1.79
CA ASP A 40 -7.44 0.60 -0.49
C ASP A 40 -7.82 -0.63 0.36
N ILE A 41 -9.09 -1.06 0.33
CA ILE A 41 -9.52 -2.30 1.00
C ILE A 41 -8.86 -3.53 0.36
N ILE A 42 -8.83 -3.59 -0.96
CA ILE A 42 -8.15 -4.64 -1.74
C ILE A 42 -6.65 -4.69 -1.41
N PHE A 43 -6.00 -3.55 -1.21
CA PHE A 43 -4.61 -3.47 -0.78
C PHE A 43 -4.40 -4.20 0.55
N PHE A 44 -5.25 -3.95 1.56
CA PHE A 44 -5.14 -4.67 2.84
C PHE A 44 -5.40 -6.18 2.70
N GLU A 45 -6.35 -6.60 1.86
CA GLU A 45 -6.54 -8.04 1.58
C GLU A 45 -5.26 -8.66 0.97
N GLY A 46 -4.58 -7.91 0.09
CA GLY A 46 -3.29 -8.23 -0.49
C GLY A 46 -2.13 -8.36 0.51
N GLN A 47 -2.29 -7.89 1.75
CA GLN A 47 -1.29 -7.99 2.81
C GLN A 47 -1.57 -9.09 3.84
N ARG A 48 -2.73 -9.77 3.79
CA ARG A 48 -3.09 -10.83 4.77
C ARG A 48 -2.06 -11.96 4.81
N SER A 49 -1.61 -12.36 5.99
CA SER A 49 -0.79 -13.56 6.22
C SER A 49 -1.66 -14.70 6.75
N GLY A 50 -1.13 -15.93 6.80
CA GLY A 50 -1.82 -17.10 7.33
C GLY A 50 -2.74 -17.78 6.30
N ASN A 51 -3.79 -18.44 6.82
CA ASN A 51 -4.82 -19.05 6.00
C ASN A 51 -5.74 -17.99 5.41
N LEU A 52 -5.87 -17.96 4.09
CA LEU A 52 -6.75 -17.05 3.39
C LEU A 52 -8.19 -17.59 3.36
N PRO A 53 -9.21 -16.71 3.47
CA PRO A 53 -10.59 -17.15 3.38
C PRO A 53 -10.91 -17.68 1.97
N SER A 54 -11.88 -18.59 1.87
CA SER A 54 -12.36 -19.11 0.58
C SER A 54 -12.93 -18.04 -0.34
N SER A 55 -13.34 -16.90 0.22
CA SER A 55 -13.82 -15.72 -0.49
C SER A 55 -12.71 -14.77 -0.97
N ASN A 56 -11.43 -15.14 -0.81
CA ASN A 56 -10.30 -14.31 -1.24
C ASN A 56 -10.36 -14.05 -2.76
N CYS A 57 -10.42 -12.79 -3.15
CA CYS A 57 -10.54 -12.40 -4.55
C CYS A 57 -9.18 -12.26 -5.27
N MET A 58 -8.07 -12.29 -4.54
CA MET A 58 -6.71 -12.17 -5.09
C MET A 58 -6.16 -13.54 -5.50
N THR A 59 -6.29 -13.88 -6.79
CA THR A 59 -5.85 -15.17 -7.35
C THR A 59 -4.35 -15.45 -7.22
N TRP A 60 -3.55 -14.40 -7.06
CA TRP A 60 -2.10 -14.43 -6.90
C TRP A 60 -1.64 -14.54 -5.44
N ARG A 61 -2.54 -14.40 -4.45
CA ARG A 61 -2.26 -14.66 -3.02
C ARG A 61 -2.66 -16.08 -2.66
N ARG A 62 -1.94 -16.68 -1.70
CA ARG A 62 -2.15 -18.04 -1.18
C ARG A 62 -1.83 -18.10 0.31
N ASP A 63 -2.21 -19.20 0.93
CA ASP A 63 -1.87 -19.49 2.33
C ASP A 63 -0.35 -19.48 2.52
N PHE A 64 0.12 -18.78 3.56
CA PHE A 64 1.55 -18.64 3.85
C PHE A 64 1.76 -18.43 5.36
N ALA A 65 2.99 -18.67 5.85
CA ALA A 65 3.37 -18.46 7.25
C ALA A 65 2.49 -19.24 8.25
N LEU A 66 2.14 -20.48 7.88
CA LEU A 66 1.27 -21.37 8.66
C LEU A 66 1.97 -21.99 9.89
N SER A 67 3.30 -21.82 10.00
CA SER A 67 4.10 -22.28 11.12
C SER A 67 4.50 -21.15 12.09
N ASP A 68 3.95 -19.94 11.91
CA ASP A 68 4.29 -18.81 12.76
C ASP A 68 3.90 -19.08 14.23
N GLY A 69 4.87 -18.87 15.13
CA GLY A 69 4.72 -19.15 16.57
C GLY A 69 5.05 -20.57 17.02
N SER A 70 5.26 -21.51 16.08
CA SER A 70 5.55 -22.92 16.38
C SER A 70 6.76 -23.13 17.31
N LEU A 71 7.83 -22.34 17.13
CA LEU A 71 9.04 -22.39 17.98
C LEU A 71 8.76 -22.04 19.46
N GLN A 72 7.70 -21.28 19.72
CA GLN A 72 7.27 -20.88 21.05
C GLN A 72 6.00 -21.62 21.50
N HIS A 73 5.58 -22.65 20.75
CA HIS A 73 4.36 -23.42 21.00
C HIS A 73 3.08 -22.57 21.11
N VAL A 74 3.02 -21.48 20.33
CA VAL A 74 1.85 -20.59 20.23
C VAL A 74 1.39 -20.47 18.78
N ASP A 75 0.12 -20.15 18.57
CA ASP A 75 -0.41 -19.83 17.25
C ASP A 75 -0.27 -18.33 16.98
N LEU A 76 0.62 -17.96 16.05
CA LEU A 76 0.80 -16.60 15.56
C LEU A 76 0.47 -16.49 14.05
N VAL A 77 -0.31 -17.44 13.52
CA VAL A 77 -0.80 -17.43 12.15
C VAL A 77 -1.82 -16.30 11.97
N GLY A 78 -1.80 -15.65 10.80
CA GLY A 78 -2.70 -14.53 10.50
C GLY A 78 -2.00 -13.16 10.56
N GLY A 79 -2.81 -12.09 10.63
CA GLY A 79 -2.31 -10.71 10.62
C GLY A 79 -1.95 -10.20 9.23
N TYR A 80 -1.13 -9.16 9.17
CA TYR A 80 -0.75 -8.47 7.94
C TYR A 80 0.77 -8.34 7.82
N TYR A 81 1.29 -8.43 6.59
CA TYR A 81 2.67 -8.02 6.31
C TYR A 81 2.78 -6.49 6.31
N ASP A 82 3.86 -5.99 6.90
CA ASP A 82 4.03 -4.56 7.16
C ASP A 82 4.16 -3.74 5.87
N ALA A 83 4.96 -4.23 4.92
CA ALA A 83 5.22 -3.54 3.66
C ALA A 83 5.42 -4.53 2.50
N GLY A 84 6.48 -4.36 1.70
CA GLY A 84 6.85 -5.26 0.60
C GLY A 84 7.62 -6.51 1.03
N ASP A 85 7.86 -6.67 2.33
CA ASP A 85 8.47 -7.83 2.94
C ASP A 85 7.42 -8.75 3.58
N ASN A 86 7.87 -9.78 4.30
CA ASN A 86 6.98 -10.76 4.95
C ASN A 86 7.04 -10.70 6.48
N VAL A 87 7.60 -9.63 7.07
CA VAL A 87 7.64 -9.48 8.53
C VAL A 87 6.33 -8.85 9.04
N LYS A 88 5.84 -9.37 10.18
CA LYS A 88 4.68 -8.85 10.90
C LYS A 88 5.13 -7.88 11.98
N PHE A 89 5.40 -6.63 11.61
CA PHE A 89 5.74 -5.61 12.60
C PHE A 89 4.48 -5.14 13.36
N ASN A 90 4.32 -5.60 14.60
CA ASN A 90 3.09 -5.35 15.36
C ASN A 90 2.84 -3.86 15.68
N PHE A 91 3.89 -3.06 15.84
CA PHE A 91 3.73 -1.64 16.16
C PHE A 91 3.01 -0.88 15.02
N PRO A 92 3.53 -0.84 13.77
CA PRO A 92 2.81 -0.24 12.64
C PRO A 92 1.49 -0.96 12.31
N MET A 93 1.39 -2.28 12.50
CA MET A 93 0.13 -3.01 12.31
C MET A 93 -0.97 -2.53 13.27
N SER A 94 -0.66 -2.38 14.56
CA SER A 94 -1.61 -1.90 15.58
C SER A 94 -2.02 -0.45 15.37
N TYR A 95 -1.08 0.39 14.94
CA TYR A 95 -1.36 1.78 14.54
C TYR A 95 -2.33 1.81 13.35
N THR A 96 -2.08 1.01 12.33
CA THR A 96 -2.94 0.90 11.14
C THR A 96 -4.35 0.46 11.52
N ALA A 97 -4.49 -0.58 12.36
CA ALA A 97 -5.79 -1.04 12.85
C ALA A 97 -6.55 0.06 13.62
N THR A 98 -5.83 0.85 14.43
CA THR A 98 -6.40 1.99 15.16
C THR A 98 -6.92 3.06 14.21
N MET A 99 -6.12 3.46 13.21
CA MET A 99 -6.51 4.48 12.24
C MET A 99 -7.66 4.04 11.35
N LEU A 100 -7.70 2.77 10.92
CA LEU A 100 -8.82 2.22 10.17
C LEU A 100 -10.10 2.17 11.01
N SER A 101 -10.00 1.78 12.28
CA SER A 101 -11.15 1.75 13.17
C SER A 101 -11.67 3.16 13.44
N TRP A 102 -10.77 4.12 13.68
CA TRP A 102 -11.14 5.51 13.89
C TRP A 102 -11.77 6.12 12.62
N SER A 103 -11.24 5.83 11.43
CA SER A 103 -11.84 6.33 10.19
C SER A 103 -13.28 5.86 10.03
N VAL A 104 -13.60 4.62 10.41
CA VAL A 104 -14.97 4.09 10.42
C VAL A 104 -15.84 4.85 11.42
N LEU A 105 -15.35 5.11 12.63
CA LEU A 105 -16.11 5.88 13.62
C LEU A 105 -16.40 7.31 13.15
N GLU A 106 -15.40 7.99 12.60
CA GLU A 106 -15.49 9.39 12.16
C GLU A 106 -16.34 9.55 10.89
N TYR A 107 -16.20 8.63 9.93
CA TYR A 107 -16.77 8.75 8.59
C TYR A 107 -17.81 7.69 8.24
N CYS A 108 -18.39 7.01 9.24
CA CYS A 108 -19.36 5.92 9.05
C CYS A 108 -20.47 6.24 8.03
N TYR A 109 -21.08 7.44 8.12
CA TYR A 109 -22.14 7.85 7.22
C TYR A 109 -21.65 8.00 5.76
N LYS A 110 -20.45 8.54 5.57
CA LYS A 110 -19.84 8.68 4.23
C LYS A 110 -19.47 7.32 3.65
N MET A 111 -18.89 6.42 4.44
CA MET A 111 -18.60 5.06 3.99
C MET A 111 -19.85 4.30 3.58
N LYS A 112 -20.95 4.43 4.33
CA LYS A 112 -22.24 3.83 3.95
C LYS A 112 -22.79 4.39 2.63
N SER A 113 -22.56 5.67 2.34
CA SER A 113 -22.97 6.24 1.05
C SER A 113 -22.09 5.81 -0.13
N LEU A 114 -20.91 5.24 0.14
CA LEU A 114 -19.96 4.77 -0.86
C LEU A 114 -19.97 3.24 -1.03
N ALA A 115 -20.51 2.48 -0.08
CA ALA A 115 -20.68 1.03 -0.14
C ALA A 115 -21.77 0.67 -1.17
#